data_AF-A0A0S8EMB7-F1
#
_entry.id   AF-A0A0S8EMB7-F1
#
_cell.length_a   1.000
_cell.length_b   1.000
_cell.length_c   1.000
_cell.angle_alpha   90.00
_cell.angle_beta   90.00
_cell.angle_gamma   90.00
#
_symmetry.space_group_name_H-M   'P 1'
#
loop_
_entity.id
_entity.type
_entity.pdbx_description
1 polymer ?
#
loop_
_entity_poly.entity_id
_entity_poly.type
_entity_poly.pdbx_seq_one_letter_code
_entity_poly.pdbx_strand_id
1 'polypeptide(L)' 'YPILTIADMPEIEIAIIDSREPPGGVGEPGVPPVAPAVANAVFAATGQRLRELPLRPNQ' A
#
# COMPACT_ATOMS: atom_id res chain seq x y z
N TYR A 1 7.64 18.69 5.53
CA TYR A 1 7.60 17.28 5.08
C TYR A 1 6.16 16.99 4.67
N PRO A 2 5.89 16.58 3.41
CA PRO A 2 4.52 16.30 2.97
C PRO A 2 3.98 15.06 3.69
N ILE A 3 2.78 15.17 4.24
CA ILE A 3 2.01 14.07 4.85
C ILE A 3 0.68 13.97 4.09
N LEU A 4 0.12 12.77 4.01
CA LEU A 4 -1.20 12.54 3.42
C LEU A 4 -2.27 13.33 4.19
N THR A 5 -3.15 13.95 3.43
CA THR A 5 -4.34 14.65 3.93
C THR A 5 -5.58 13.78 3.75
N ILE A 6 -6.73 14.24 4.25
CA ILE A 6 -8.00 13.53 4.03
C ILE A 6 -8.37 13.45 2.53
N ALA A 7 -7.91 14.40 1.71
CA ALA A 7 -8.17 14.40 0.28
C ALA A 7 -7.34 13.34 -0.48
N ASP A 8 -6.27 12.82 0.13
CA ASP A 8 -5.43 11.78 -0.46
C ASP A 8 -5.90 10.36 -0.11
N MET A 9 -6.94 10.23 0.71
CA MET A 9 -7.47 8.93 1.15
C MET A 9 -8.24 8.25 0.02
N PRO A 10 -7.80 7.06 -0.47
CA PRO A 10 -8.58 6.29 -1.42
C PRO A 10 -9.75 5.59 -0.73
N GLU A 11 -10.65 5.02 -1.52
CA GLU A 11 -11.62 4.04 -1.01
C GLU A 11 -10.87 2.79 -0.51
N ILE A 12 -11.28 2.28 0.66
CA ILE A 12 -10.66 1.12 1.31
C ILE A 12 -11.74 0.09 1.60
N GLU A 13 -11.53 -1.12 1.08
CA GLU A 13 -12.31 -2.30 1.44
C GLU A 13 -11.51 -3.18 2.42
N ILE A 14 -12.22 -3.78 3.38
CA ILE A 14 -11.62 -4.63 4.41
C ILE A 14 -12.39 -5.95 4.46
N ALA A 15 -11.67 -7.05 4.29
CA ALA A 15 -12.18 -8.40 4.50
C ALA A 15 -11.50 -9.01 5.74
N ILE A 16 -12.31 -9.44 6.72
CA ILE A 16 -11.81 -10.16 7.90
C ILE A 16 -11.90 -11.66 7.58
N ILE A 17 -10.76 -12.34 7.60
CA ILE A 17 -10.66 -13.76 7.30
C ILE A 17 -10.59 -14.56 8.60
N ASP A 18 -11.43 -15.59 8.73
CA ASP A 18 -11.45 -16.46 9.91
C ASP A 18 -10.14 -17.27 10.03
N SER A 19 -9.63 -17.39 11.25
CA SER A 19 -8.39 -18.09 11.57
C SER A 19 -8.54 -18.94 12.83
N ARG A 20 -8.01 -20.16 12.79
CA ARG A 20 -7.95 -21.08 13.95
C ARG A 20 -6.67 -20.96 14.76
N GLU A 21 -5.73 -20.12 14.32
CA GLU A 21 -4.45 -19.89 15.00
C GLU A 21 -4.64 -18.99 16.24
N PRO A 22 -3.73 -19.05 17.23
CA PRO A 22 -3.74 -18.11 18.34
C PRO A 22 -3.69 -16.64 17.85
N PRO A 23 -4.35 -15.70 18.55
CA PRO A 23 -4.33 -14.30 18.18
C PRO A 23 -2.91 -13.72 18.10
N GLY A 24 -2.63 -12.98 17.02
CA GLY A 24 -1.39 -12.24 16.81
C GLY A 24 -1.60 -10.73 16.70
N GLY A 25 -0.51 -9.98 16.55
CA GLY A 25 -0.57 -8.53 16.34
C GLY A 25 -1.02 -8.17 14.92
N VAL A 26 -1.92 -7.19 14.79
CA VAL A 26 -2.47 -6.72 13.49
C VAL A 26 -2.08 -5.28 13.14
N GLY A 27 -1.45 -4.54 14.08
CA GLY A 27 -1.13 -3.12 13.88
C GLY A 27 -0.06 -2.86 12.82
N GLU A 28 1.00 -3.67 12.77
CA GLU A 28 2.11 -3.52 11.83
C GLU A 28 1.88 -4.20 10.46
N PRO A 29 1.29 -5.43 10.37
CA PRO A 29 1.20 -6.16 9.10
C PRO A 29 0.48 -5.44 7.96
N GLY A 30 -0.40 -4.48 8.26
CA GLY A 30 -1.12 -3.71 7.25
C GLY A 30 -0.25 -2.71 6.47
N VAL A 31 0.86 -2.24 7.04
CA VAL A 31 1.67 -1.16 6.44
C VAL A 31 2.67 -1.65 5.38
N PRO A 32 3.50 -2.70 5.63
CA PRO A 32 4.48 -3.17 4.66
C PRO A 32 3.97 -3.49 3.25
N PRO A 33 2.77 -4.08 3.05
CA PRO A 33 2.32 -4.42 1.69
C PRO A 33 1.86 -3.22 0.86
N VAL A 34 1.60 -2.05 1.46
CA VAL A 34 1.03 -0.89 0.76
C VAL A 34 1.96 -0.37 -0.34
N ALA A 35 3.21 -0.06 -0.02
CA ALA A 35 4.17 0.50 -0.98
C ALA A 35 4.43 -0.40 -2.20
N PRO A 36 4.72 -1.72 -2.06
CA PRO A 36 4.90 -2.58 -3.22
C PRO A 36 3.59 -2.82 -4.00
N ALA A 37 2.43 -2.84 -3.35
CA ALA A 37 1.14 -2.94 -4.04
C ALA A 37 0.90 -1.73 -4.95
N VAL A 38 1.11 -0.51 -4.44
CA VAL A 38 1.01 0.73 -5.24
C VAL A 38 2.04 0.76 -6.35
N ALA A 39 3.30 0.39 -6.09
CA ALA A 39 4.33 0.32 -7.12
C ALA A 39 3.95 -0.65 -8.25
N ASN A 40 3.37 -1.81 -7.92
CA ASN A 40 2.85 -2.79 -8.87
C ASN A 40 1.67 -2.25 -9.68
N ALA A 41 0.75 -1.52 -9.06
CA ALA A 41 -0.34 -0.85 -9.76
C ALA A 41 0.18 0.18 -10.77
N VAL A 42 1.19 0.99 -10.40
CA VAL A 42 1.83 1.94 -11.32
C VAL A 42 2.44 1.20 -12.52
N PHE A 43 3.21 0.14 -12.28
CA PHE A 43 3.79 -0.65 -13.38
C PHE A 43 2.73 -1.28 -14.28
N ALA A 44 1.66 -1.82 -13.70
CA ALA A 44 0.55 -2.39 -14.47
C ALA A 44 -0.15 -1.33 -15.34
N ALA A 45 -0.27 -0.10 -14.84
CA ALA A 45 -0.93 0.99 -15.55
C ALA A 45 -0.04 1.69 -16.60
N THR A 46 1.28 1.74 -16.41
CA THR A 46 2.18 2.56 -17.25
C THR A 46 3.28 1.78 -17.96
N GLY A 47 3.55 0.53 -17.56
CA GLY A 47 4.72 -0.24 -17.98
C GLY A 47 6.05 0.21 -17.37
N GLN A 48 6.07 1.29 -16.58
CA GLN A 48 7.29 1.81 -15.96
C GLN A 48 7.53 1.16 -14.59
N ARG A 49 8.71 0.55 -14.40
CA ARG A 49 9.08 -0.10 -13.14
C ARG A 49 9.89 0.81 -12.24
N LEU A 50 9.22 1.47 -11.30
CA LEU A 50 9.86 2.27 -10.25
C LEU A 50 10.39 1.38 -9.11
N ARG A 51 11.62 1.62 -8.66
CA ARG A 51 12.31 0.81 -7.61
C ARG A 51 12.79 1.62 -6.41
N GLU A 52 12.60 2.94 -6.43
CA GLU A 52 13.04 3.85 -5.38
C GLU A 52 11.86 4.64 -4.85
N LEU A 53 11.71 4.66 -3.52
CA LEU A 53 10.70 5.46 -2.84
C LEU A 53 11.22 6.86 -2.51
N PRO A 54 10.34 7.89 -2.46
CA PRO A 54 8.93 7.83 -2.85
C PRO A 54 8.76 7.72 -4.37
N LEU A 55 7.65 7.13 -4.82
CA LEU A 55 7.33 7.06 -6.25
C LEU A 55 7.01 8.46 -6.78
N ARG A 56 7.77 8.95 -7.76
CA ARG A 56 7.59 10.28 -8.36
C ARG A 56 7.33 10.15 -9.87
N PRO A 57 6.51 11.04 -10.46
CA PRO A 57 6.21 11.00 -11.89
C PRO A 57 7.42 11.13 -12.84
N ASN A 58 8.51 11.76 -12.38
CA ASN A 58 9.72 12.03 -13.18
C ASN A 58 10.94 11.24 -12.66
N GLN A 59 10.73 9.98 -12.25
CA GLN A 59 11.81 9.04 -11.96
C GLN A 59 12.25 8.26 -13.19
#